data_AF-A0A6L8FZ52-F1
#
_entry.id   AF-A0A6L8FZ52-F1
#
_cell.length_a   1.000
_cell.length_b   1.000
_cell.length_c   1.000
_cell.angle_alpha   90.00
_cell.angle_beta   90.00
_cell.angle_gamma   90.00
#
_symmetry.space_group_name_H-M   'P 1'
#
loop_
_entity.id
_entity.type
_entity.pdbx_description
1 polymer ?
#
loop_
_entity_poly.entity_id
_entity_poly.type
_entity_poly.pdbx_seq_one_letter_code
_entity_poly.pdbx_strand_id
1 'polypeptide(L)'
;SPEVFRDEIKRAAAAGYRVFKIHTCTYHDVFEQTRLATEVAPESFRIHYDFNHNRSLGSALPIIAELERNFPIVGYIEDPFDKSDIDGWKRLRQQTSLPLIMHGTPLGGVQELIYGLADMYMIGGTLEDTMAAGWACGRANVQVLLQFEGGTLGKAMAMHMASVLPTHTAHSINLDDQYAEDYTTETIPVVDGASPVPNGPGLGFTVDEDALARLASQSLVERPTHVGVLQMPGGNTYYGSSYISPTSITGHQEGVDRGFRSSIWEDDGSAEFAKVHDRVKKEGVFRTD
;
A
#
# COMPACT_ATOMS: atom_id res chain seq x y z
N SER A 1 -9.76 7.60 3.93
CA SER A 1 -10.94 6.99 4.58
C SER A 1 -11.41 5.77 3.80
N PRO A 2 -12.33 4.96 4.35
CA PRO A 2 -12.94 3.84 3.63
C PRO A 2 -13.64 4.21 2.32
N GLU A 3 -14.26 5.38 2.27
CA GLU A 3 -14.99 5.88 1.09
C GLU A 3 -14.02 6.32 0.00
N VAL A 4 -12.95 7.04 0.36
CA VAL A 4 -11.88 7.39 -0.58
C VAL A 4 -11.25 6.13 -1.17
N PHE A 5 -10.99 5.12 -0.34
CA PHE A 5 -10.45 3.85 -0.82
C PHE A 5 -11.39 3.13 -1.79
N ARG A 6 -12.70 3.07 -1.50
CA ARG A 6 -13.70 2.55 -2.44
C ARG A 6 -13.67 3.28 -3.77
N ASP A 7 -13.67 4.60 -3.75
CA ASP A 7 -13.71 5.41 -4.97
C ASP A 7 -12.44 5.22 -5.80
N GLU A 8 -11.31 5.02 -5.13
CA GLU A 8 -10.04 4.70 -5.77
C GLU A 8 -10.02 3.29 -6.40
N ILE A 9 -10.62 2.29 -5.74
CA ILE A 9 -10.82 0.96 -6.34
C ILE A 9 -11.68 1.04 -7.60
N LYS A 10 -12.75 1.85 -7.55
CA LYS A 10 -13.62 2.08 -8.72
C LYS A 10 -12.85 2.75 -9.87
N ARG A 11 -12.03 3.77 -9.57
CA ARG A 11 -11.16 4.45 -10.55
C ARG A 11 -10.17 3.46 -11.17
N ALA A 12 -9.42 2.74 -10.35
CA ALA A 12 -8.39 1.80 -10.80
C ALA A 12 -8.99 0.69 -11.68
N ALA A 13 -10.12 0.10 -11.28
CA ALA A 13 -10.82 -0.89 -12.09
C ALA A 13 -11.28 -0.33 -13.45
N ALA A 14 -11.81 0.91 -13.48
CA ALA A 14 -12.21 1.57 -14.72
C ALA A 14 -11.01 1.89 -15.64
N ALA A 15 -9.84 2.13 -15.07
CA ALA A 15 -8.58 2.33 -15.79
C ALA A 15 -7.91 1.01 -16.26
N GLY A 16 -8.55 -0.14 -16.02
CA GLY A 16 -8.10 -1.44 -16.51
C GLY A 16 -7.18 -2.20 -15.54
N TYR A 17 -6.92 -1.68 -14.34
CA TYR A 17 -6.17 -2.43 -13.31
C TYR A 17 -6.98 -3.62 -12.81
N ARG A 18 -6.27 -4.67 -12.38
CA ARG A 18 -6.89 -5.88 -11.77
C ARG A 18 -6.36 -6.19 -10.37
N VAL A 19 -5.27 -5.56 -9.95
CA VAL A 19 -4.72 -5.66 -8.61
C VAL A 19 -4.45 -4.26 -8.07
N PHE A 20 -4.83 -4.00 -6.82
CA PHE A 20 -4.57 -2.74 -6.13
C PHE A 20 -3.83 -3.00 -4.82
N LYS A 21 -2.62 -2.44 -4.67
CA LYS A 21 -1.87 -2.48 -3.41
C LYS A 21 -2.28 -1.31 -2.51
N ILE A 22 -2.55 -1.58 -1.24
CA ILE A 22 -2.75 -0.54 -0.23
C ILE A 22 -2.12 -0.92 1.10
N HIS A 23 -1.54 0.08 1.75
CA HIS A 23 -1.09 -0.02 3.12
C HIS A 23 -2.29 0.04 4.07
N THR A 24 -2.42 -0.99 4.89
CA THR A 24 -3.31 -0.95 6.06
C THR A 24 -2.75 0.01 7.10
N CYS A 25 -3.63 0.63 7.88
CA CYS A 25 -3.25 1.50 8.98
C CYS A 25 -4.28 1.45 10.09
N THR A 26 -3.85 1.78 11.31
CA THR A 26 -4.74 1.77 12.47
C THR A 26 -5.80 2.88 12.46
N TYR A 27 -5.71 3.86 11.56
CA TYR A 27 -6.67 4.97 11.46
C TYR A 27 -7.96 4.60 10.71
N HIS A 28 -7.94 3.50 9.98
CA HIS A 28 -9.07 3.05 9.18
C HIS A 28 -9.35 1.58 9.46
N ASP A 29 -10.63 1.27 9.57
CA ASP A 29 -11.09 -0.08 9.75
C ASP A 29 -10.87 -0.88 8.45
N VAL A 30 -9.94 -1.84 8.48
CA VAL A 30 -9.59 -2.67 7.32
C VAL A 30 -10.76 -3.51 6.79
N PHE A 31 -11.63 -4.07 7.64
CA PHE A 31 -12.78 -4.84 7.12
C PHE A 31 -13.86 -3.91 6.55
N GLU A 32 -14.00 -2.69 7.07
CA GLU A 32 -14.89 -1.71 6.43
C GLU A 32 -14.35 -1.27 5.07
N GLN A 33 -13.06 -0.96 4.98
CA GLN A 33 -12.37 -0.66 3.72
C GLN A 33 -12.59 -1.80 2.71
N THR A 34 -12.39 -3.05 3.14
CA THR A 34 -12.55 -4.23 2.28
C THR A 34 -14.00 -4.41 1.83
N ARG A 35 -14.97 -4.21 2.73
CA ARG A 35 -16.40 -4.30 2.42
C ARG A 35 -16.79 -3.29 1.36
N LEU A 36 -16.44 -2.01 1.55
CA LEU A 36 -16.77 -0.98 0.57
C LEU A 36 -16.07 -1.21 -0.78
N ALA A 37 -14.82 -1.65 -0.77
CA ALA A 37 -14.12 -2.01 -2.01
C ALA A 37 -14.83 -3.16 -2.75
N THR A 38 -15.30 -4.18 -2.03
CA THR A 38 -16.07 -5.30 -2.61
C THR A 38 -17.34 -4.85 -3.33
N GLU A 39 -17.99 -3.78 -2.88
CA GLU A 39 -19.23 -3.28 -3.49
C GLU A 39 -19.03 -2.70 -4.89
N VAL A 40 -17.82 -2.24 -5.22
CA VAL A 40 -17.54 -1.52 -6.47
C VAL A 40 -16.56 -2.25 -7.38
N ALA A 41 -15.78 -3.19 -6.86
CA ALA A 41 -14.77 -3.91 -7.60
C ALA A 41 -15.39 -4.98 -8.52
N PRO A 42 -14.88 -5.16 -9.75
CA PRO A 42 -15.19 -6.33 -10.56
C PRO A 42 -14.80 -7.63 -9.86
N GLU A 43 -15.49 -8.74 -10.16
CA GLU A 43 -15.26 -10.05 -9.52
C GLU A 43 -13.80 -10.55 -9.64
N SER A 44 -13.12 -10.25 -10.76
CA SER A 44 -11.73 -10.64 -10.99
C SER A 44 -10.70 -9.73 -10.32
N PHE A 45 -11.12 -8.61 -9.71
CA PHE A 45 -10.23 -7.65 -9.10
C PHE A 45 -9.70 -8.18 -7.75
N ARG A 46 -8.45 -7.88 -7.42
CA ARG A 46 -7.84 -8.30 -6.16
C ARG A 46 -7.19 -7.15 -5.43
N ILE A 47 -7.27 -7.18 -4.10
CA ILE A 47 -6.54 -6.27 -3.22
C ILE A 47 -5.30 -6.99 -2.71
N HIS A 48 -4.18 -6.27 -2.79
CA HIS A 48 -2.94 -6.61 -2.14
C HIS A 48 -2.81 -5.74 -0.88
N TYR A 49 -3.01 -6.34 0.29
CA TYR A 49 -2.88 -5.61 1.56
C TYR A 49 -1.45 -5.68 2.07
N ASP A 50 -0.82 -4.51 2.20
CA ASP A 50 0.46 -4.35 2.88
C ASP A 50 0.21 -3.97 4.34
N PHE A 51 0.75 -4.77 5.24
CA PHE A 51 0.59 -4.64 6.68
C PHE A 51 1.73 -3.84 7.34
N ASN A 52 2.64 -3.23 6.58
CA ASN A 52 3.68 -2.34 7.10
C ASN A 52 4.54 -2.96 8.21
N HIS A 53 4.66 -4.29 8.29
CA HIS A 53 5.48 -5.04 9.24
C HIS A 53 5.38 -4.58 10.72
N ASN A 54 4.26 -3.97 11.12
CA ASN A 54 4.17 -3.20 12.38
C ASN A 54 3.26 -3.82 13.43
N ARG A 55 2.85 -5.08 13.23
CA ARG A 55 1.98 -5.83 14.14
C ARG A 55 2.72 -7.02 14.74
N SER A 56 2.14 -7.57 15.80
CA SER A 56 2.50 -8.91 16.27
C SER A 56 1.73 -9.96 15.47
N LEU A 57 2.23 -11.20 15.41
CA LEU A 57 1.48 -12.33 14.84
C LEU A 57 0.09 -12.47 15.48
N GLY A 58 -0.01 -12.28 16.80
CA GLY A 58 -1.28 -12.38 17.54
C GLY A 58 -2.33 -11.35 17.10
N SER A 59 -1.91 -10.23 16.52
CA SER A 59 -2.82 -9.21 15.99
C SER A 59 -3.08 -9.40 14.49
N ALA A 60 -2.05 -9.76 13.71
CA ALA A 60 -2.18 -9.96 12.27
C ALA A 60 -3.00 -11.21 11.92
N LEU A 61 -2.78 -12.33 12.61
CA LEU A 61 -3.41 -13.62 12.27
C LEU A 61 -4.95 -13.57 12.33
N PRO A 62 -5.60 -13.04 13.39
CA PRO A 62 -7.05 -12.93 13.41
C PRO A 62 -7.61 -12.03 12.28
N ILE A 63 -6.91 -10.94 11.95
CA ILE A 63 -7.30 -10.04 10.86
C ILE A 63 -7.24 -10.77 9.53
N ILE A 64 -6.13 -11.44 9.24
CA ILE A 64 -5.93 -12.20 7.98
C ILE A 64 -6.97 -13.32 7.87
N ALA A 65 -7.22 -14.07 8.94
CA ALA A 65 -8.21 -15.14 8.94
C ALA A 65 -9.64 -14.64 8.70
N GLU A 66 -9.98 -13.44 9.18
CA GLU A 66 -11.28 -12.81 8.93
C GLU A 66 -11.38 -12.26 7.50
N LEU A 67 -10.30 -11.65 6.98
CA LEU A 67 -10.21 -11.20 5.59
C LEU A 67 -10.38 -12.36 4.62
N GLU A 68 -9.60 -13.43 4.79
CA GLU A 68 -9.62 -14.63 3.96
C GLU A 68 -11.00 -15.31 3.94
N ARG A 69 -11.64 -15.41 5.11
CA ARG A 69 -12.94 -16.09 5.25
C ARG A 69 -14.08 -15.34 4.56
N ASN A 70 -14.08 -14.01 4.64
CA ASN A 70 -15.27 -13.22 4.32
C ASN A 70 -15.11 -12.35 3.07
N PHE A 71 -13.89 -12.15 2.56
CA PHE A 71 -13.63 -11.20 1.48
C PHE A 71 -12.78 -11.81 0.36
N PRO A 72 -13.41 -12.46 -0.64
CA PRO A 72 -12.70 -13.05 -1.79
C PRO A 72 -11.91 -12.05 -2.65
N ILE A 73 -12.17 -10.75 -2.51
CA ILE A 73 -11.39 -9.69 -3.15
C ILE A 73 -9.96 -9.62 -2.61
N VAL A 74 -9.69 -10.11 -1.40
CA VAL A 74 -8.33 -10.10 -0.83
C VAL A 74 -7.50 -11.16 -1.53
N GLY A 75 -6.49 -10.71 -2.28
CA GLY A 75 -5.64 -11.58 -3.09
C GLY A 75 -4.26 -11.84 -2.49
N TYR A 76 -3.73 -10.91 -1.69
CA TYR A 76 -2.35 -10.98 -1.21
C TYR A 76 -2.18 -10.30 0.14
N ILE A 77 -1.27 -10.82 0.97
CA ILE A 77 -0.85 -10.22 2.23
C ILE A 77 0.66 -9.96 2.18
N GLU A 78 1.07 -8.70 2.29
CA GLU A 78 2.47 -8.28 2.39
C GLU A 78 2.81 -7.89 3.82
N ASP A 79 3.98 -8.33 4.28
CA ASP A 79 4.62 -7.89 5.52
C ASP A 79 3.67 -7.76 6.74
N PRO A 80 2.97 -8.85 7.14
CA PRO A 80 1.98 -8.85 8.23
C PRO A 80 2.53 -8.46 9.60
N PHE A 81 3.82 -8.67 9.83
CA PHE A 81 4.54 -8.39 11.08
C PHE A 81 6.05 -8.32 10.81
N ASP A 82 6.86 -8.19 11.86
CA ASP A 82 8.33 -8.13 11.78
C ASP A 82 8.90 -9.18 10.83
N LYS A 83 9.63 -8.71 9.81
CA LYS A 83 10.19 -9.56 8.76
C LYS A 83 11.27 -10.52 9.29
N SER A 84 11.85 -10.23 10.46
CA SER A 84 12.85 -11.07 11.10
C SER A 84 12.27 -12.18 11.98
N ASP A 85 10.95 -12.19 12.23
CA ASP A 85 10.27 -13.24 13.00
C ASP A 85 10.04 -14.51 12.18
N ILE A 86 11.12 -15.29 11.99
CA ILE A 86 11.15 -16.54 11.22
C ILE A 86 10.03 -17.50 11.65
N ASP A 87 9.81 -17.65 12.96
CA ASP A 87 8.81 -18.59 13.49
C ASP A 87 7.39 -18.07 13.27
N GLY A 88 7.19 -16.75 13.39
CA GLY A 88 5.93 -16.09 13.05
C GLY A 88 5.52 -16.33 11.60
N TRP A 89 6.45 -16.12 10.66
CA TRP A 89 6.20 -16.35 9.22
C TRP A 89 5.85 -17.80 8.92
N LYS A 90 6.63 -18.75 9.45
CA LYS A 90 6.34 -20.19 9.31
C LYS A 90 4.96 -20.55 9.83
N ARG A 91 4.59 -20.00 10.99
CA ARG A 91 3.27 -20.26 11.59
C ARG A 91 2.15 -19.67 10.76
N LEU A 92 2.26 -18.43 10.29
CA LEU A 92 1.24 -17.82 9.46
C LEU A 92 1.02 -18.59 8.15
N ARG A 93 2.10 -19.01 7.47
CA ARG A 93 2.02 -19.82 6.24
C ARG A 93 1.24 -21.13 6.41
N GLN A 94 1.25 -21.71 7.60
CA GLN A 94 0.48 -22.93 7.89
C GLN A 94 -1.00 -22.67 8.17
N GLN A 95 -1.42 -21.41 8.25
CA GLN A 95 -2.73 -21.00 8.76
C GLN A 95 -3.56 -20.16 7.78
N THR A 96 -2.98 -19.76 6.64
CA THR A 96 -3.69 -19.04 5.57
C THR A 96 -3.37 -19.66 4.21
N SER A 97 -4.34 -19.61 3.30
CA SER A 97 -4.17 -19.94 1.89
C SER A 97 -3.93 -18.69 1.02
N LEU A 98 -4.01 -17.49 1.61
CA LEU A 98 -3.65 -16.27 0.92
C LEU A 98 -2.14 -16.24 0.64
N PRO A 99 -1.71 -15.93 -0.59
CA PRO A 99 -0.32 -15.76 -0.90
C PRO A 99 0.34 -14.68 -0.02
N LEU A 100 1.45 -15.06 0.60
CA LEU A 100 2.25 -14.17 1.44
C LEU A 100 3.41 -13.57 0.65
N ILE A 101 3.54 -12.26 0.73
CA ILE A 101 4.60 -11.46 0.12
C ILE A 101 5.50 -10.94 1.22
N MET A 102 6.81 -11.13 1.04
CA MET A 102 7.82 -10.43 1.83
C MET A 102 8.47 -9.36 0.97
N HIS A 103 8.50 -8.13 1.47
CA HIS A 103 9.21 -7.04 0.79
C HIS A 103 10.70 -7.09 1.10
N GLY A 104 11.48 -7.33 0.05
CA GLY A 104 12.92 -7.46 0.09
C GLY A 104 13.37 -8.77 0.73
N THR A 105 14.64 -8.81 1.11
CA THR A 105 15.28 -9.97 1.74
C THR A 105 16.11 -9.51 2.96
N PRO A 106 15.44 -9.19 4.08
CA PRO A 106 16.08 -8.54 5.24
C PRO A 106 17.09 -9.42 5.99
N LEU A 107 17.08 -10.74 5.80
CA LEU A 107 18.05 -11.67 6.37
C LEU A 107 19.21 -11.99 5.40
N GLY A 108 19.23 -11.37 4.21
CA GLY A 108 20.25 -11.57 3.18
C GLY A 108 19.84 -12.53 2.05
N GLY A 109 18.59 -12.96 2.00
CA GLY A 109 17.96 -13.72 0.91
C GLY A 109 18.10 -15.22 1.00
N VAL A 110 19.23 -15.73 1.50
CA VAL A 110 19.48 -17.17 1.59
C VAL A 110 18.61 -17.82 2.68
N GLN A 111 18.51 -17.18 3.86
CA GLN A 111 17.79 -17.69 5.02
C GLN A 111 16.29 -17.75 4.74
N GLU A 112 15.73 -16.70 4.13
CA GLU A 112 14.31 -16.61 3.79
C GLU A 112 13.91 -17.71 2.80
N LEU A 113 14.76 -17.97 1.80
CA LEU A 113 14.56 -19.06 0.84
C LEU A 113 14.68 -20.44 1.49
N ILE A 114 15.71 -20.68 2.31
CA ILE A 114 15.90 -21.97 3.02
C ILE A 114 14.73 -22.29 3.94
N TYR A 115 14.22 -21.29 4.66
CA TYR A 115 13.12 -21.47 5.59
C TYR A 115 11.74 -21.41 4.93
N GLY A 116 11.66 -20.98 3.67
CA GLY A 116 10.41 -20.74 2.98
C GLY A 116 9.55 -19.76 3.79
N LEU A 117 9.98 -18.51 3.94
CA LEU A 117 9.23 -17.54 4.76
C LEU A 117 8.04 -16.90 4.04
N ALA A 118 8.12 -16.73 2.71
CA ALA A 118 7.05 -16.18 1.89
C ALA A 118 6.81 -17.02 0.62
N ASP A 119 5.64 -16.86 0.00
CA ASP A 119 5.32 -17.46 -1.30
C ASP A 119 5.95 -16.65 -2.44
N MET A 120 6.07 -15.34 -2.24
CA MET A 120 6.63 -14.39 -3.18
C MET A 120 7.55 -13.41 -2.47
N TYR A 121 8.62 -13.00 -3.15
CA TYR A 121 9.46 -11.89 -2.70
C TYR A 121 9.22 -10.69 -3.61
N MET A 122 8.82 -9.58 -3.00
CA MET A 122 8.78 -8.30 -3.68
C MET A 122 10.18 -7.72 -3.70
N ILE A 123 10.74 -7.60 -4.90
CA ILE A 123 12.11 -7.14 -5.11
C ILE A 123 12.10 -5.75 -5.76
N GLY A 124 13.13 -4.97 -5.43
CA GLY A 124 13.32 -3.61 -5.90
C GLY A 124 14.66 -3.08 -5.40
N GLY A 125 14.98 -1.82 -5.73
CA GLY A 125 16.27 -1.20 -5.44
C GLY A 125 17.05 -0.89 -6.71
N THR A 126 18.36 -1.12 -6.69
CA THR A 126 19.19 -0.95 -7.90
C THR A 126 18.82 -2.00 -8.95
N LEU A 127 19.13 -1.73 -10.22
CA LEU A 127 18.94 -2.70 -11.29
C LEU A 127 19.71 -3.99 -11.00
N GLU A 128 20.97 -3.85 -10.59
CA GLU A 128 21.88 -4.96 -10.32
C GLU A 128 21.34 -5.87 -9.21
N ASP A 129 20.93 -5.29 -8.08
CA ASP A 129 20.41 -6.05 -6.94
C ASP A 129 19.06 -6.71 -7.29
N THR A 130 18.18 -5.99 -7.98
CA THR A 130 16.88 -6.51 -8.41
C THR A 130 17.06 -7.70 -9.34
N MET A 131 17.94 -7.59 -10.34
CA MET A 131 18.21 -8.69 -11.26
C MET A 131 18.87 -9.87 -10.54
N ALA A 132 19.87 -9.62 -9.69
CA ALA A 132 20.54 -10.68 -8.93
C ALA A 132 19.56 -11.46 -8.04
N ALA A 133 18.72 -10.75 -7.28
CA ALA A 133 17.70 -11.36 -6.42
C ALA A 133 16.65 -12.14 -7.22
N GLY A 134 16.16 -11.57 -8.33
CA GLY A 134 15.16 -12.20 -9.17
C GLY A 134 15.66 -13.49 -9.85
N TRP A 135 16.90 -13.49 -10.35
CA TRP A 135 17.52 -14.71 -10.88
C TRP A 135 17.77 -15.75 -9.79
N ALA A 136 18.22 -15.34 -8.59
CA ALA A 136 18.40 -16.25 -7.47
C ALA A 136 17.09 -16.93 -7.05
N CYS A 137 16.00 -16.17 -6.92
CA CYS A 137 14.67 -16.71 -6.66
C CYS A 137 14.21 -17.65 -7.78
N GLY A 138 14.48 -17.29 -9.05
CA GLY A 138 14.19 -18.14 -10.19
C GLY A 138 14.89 -19.50 -10.13
N ARG A 139 16.15 -19.54 -9.68
CA ARG A 139 16.89 -20.80 -9.47
C ARG A 139 16.32 -21.63 -8.31
N ALA A 140 15.68 -20.99 -7.35
CA ALA A 140 14.98 -21.63 -6.24
C ALA A 140 13.53 -22.02 -6.57
N ASN A 141 13.04 -21.75 -7.79
CA ASN A 141 11.63 -21.90 -8.18
C ASN A 141 10.69 -21.12 -7.24
N VAL A 142 11.09 -19.90 -6.87
CA VAL A 142 10.32 -18.99 -6.04
C VAL A 142 9.88 -17.79 -6.89
N GLN A 143 8.61 -17.43 -6.76
CA GLN A 143 8.01 -16.32 -7.50
C GLN A 143 8.53 -14.98 -6.96
N VAL A 144 8.73 -14.03 -7.86
CA VAL A 144 9.07 -12.66 -7.52
C VAL A 144 8.05 -11.71 -8.11
N LEU A 145 7.95 -10.54 -7.52
CA LEU A 145 7.15 -9.45 -8.02
C LEU A 145 7.93 -8.14 -7.86
N LEU A 146 7.82 -7.22 -8.80
CA LEU A 146 8.59 -5.96 -8.77
C LEU A 146 7.81 -4.87 -8.05
N GLN A 147 8.52 -4.11 -7.22
CA GLN A 147 8.11 -2.75 -6.87
C GLN A 147 9.13 -1.78 -7.44
N PHE A 148 8.67 -0.97 -8.41
CA PHE A 148 9.50 0.06 -9.02
C PHE A 148 8.64 1.29 -9.29
N GLU A 149 8.80 2.27 -8.42
CA GLU A 149 7.90 3.42 -8.29
C GLU A 149 8.48 4.64 -9.02
N GLY A 150 7.59 5.43 -9.61
CA GLY A 150 7.94 6.62 -10.39
C GLY A 150 6.93 6.86 -11.51
N GLY A 151 7.22 7.84 -12.36
CA GLY A 151 6.44 8.12 -13.58
C GLY A 151 6.68 7.08 -14.69
N THR A 152 6.34 7.44 -15.92
CA THR A 152 6.36 6.55 -17.09
C THR A 152 7.72 5.89 -17.33
N LEU A 153 8.84 6.61 -17.16
CA LEU A 153 10.17 6.00 -17.31
C LEU A 153 10.45 4.93 -16.25
N GLY A 154 9.96 5.12 -15.01
CA GLY A 154 10.06 4.13 -13.95
C GLY A 154 9.27 2.87 -14.31
N LYS A 155 8.05 3.03 -14.81
CA LYS A 155 7.25 1.90 -15.32
C LYS A 155 7.89 1.21 -16.52
N ALA A 156 8.46 1.95 -17.46
CA ALA A 156 9.18 1.38 -18.59
C ALA A 156 10.32 0.47 -18.11
N MET A 157 11.13 0.97 -17.17
CA MET A 157 12.22 0.21 -16.56
C MET A 157 11.70 -1.06 -15.86
N ALA A 158 10.62 -0.93 -15.09
CA ALA A 158 9.95 -2.06 -14.45
C ALA A 158 9.50 -3.12 -15.47
N MET A 159 8.88 -2.71 -16.59
CA MET A 159 8.42 -3.63 -17.62
C MET A 159 9.58 -4.36 -18.31
N HIS A 160 10.68 -3.66 -18.59
CA HIS A 160 11.88 -4.29 -19.14
C HIS A 160 12.44 -5.35 -18.18
N MET A 161 12.60 -5.03 -16.88
CA MET A 161 13.06 -6.00 -15.90
C MET A 161 12.10 -7.18 -15.76
N ALA A 162 10.79 -6.92 -15.61
CA ALA A 162 9.76 -7.96 -15.49
C ALA A 162 9.80 -8.94 -16.67
N SER A 163 10.04 -8.44 -17.88
CA SER A 163 10.03 -9.24 -19.11
C SER A 163 11.16 -10.28 -19.19
N VAL A 164 12.23 -10.10 -18.42
CA VAL A 164 13.42 -10.98 -18.44
C VAL A 164 13.63 -11.75 -17.14
N LEU A 165 12.88 -11.45 -16.09
CA LEU A 165 12.95 -12.15 -14.81
C LEU A 165 12.23 -13.51 -14.88
N PRO A 166 12.90 -14.64 -14.59
CA PRO A 166 12.41 -15.97 -14.90
C PRO A 166 11.14 -16.38 -14.14
N THR A 167 10.92 -15.81 -12.96
CA THR A 167 9.77 -16.13 -12.09
C THR A 167 8.96 -14.88 -11.71
N HIS A 168 9.04 -13.81 -12.51
CA HIS A 168 8.16 -12.66 -12.36
C HIS A 168 6.79 -12.94 -12.99
N THR A 169 6.02 -13.81 -12.37
CA THR A 169 4.69 -14.22 -12.84
C THR A 169 3.55 -13.54 -12.06
N ALA A 170 3.88 -12.70 -11.07
CA ALA A 170 2.94 -11.91 -10.29
C ALA A 170 2.73 -10.51 -10.90
N HIS A 171 1.87 -9.69 -10.27
CA HIS A 171 1.68 -8.28 -10.61
C HIS A 171 2.92 -7.43 -10.27
N SER A 172 3.06 -6.27 -10.90
CA SER A 172 4.07 -5.26 -10.57
C SER A 172 3.43 -4.09 -9.82
N ILE A 173 4.16 -3.46 -8.91
CA ILE A 173 3.75 -2.25 -8.20
C ILE A 173 4.43 -1.04 -8.84
N ASN A 174 3.61 -0.11 -9.32
CA ASN A 174 3.99 1.11 -10.02
C ASN A 174 3.09 2.24 -9.49
N LEU A 175 3.57 3.49 -9.58
CA LEU A 175 2.84 4.69 -9.11
C LEU A 175 2.68 5.74 -10.22
N ASP A 176 2.87 5.36 -11.48
CA ASP A 176 2.83 6.29 -12.61
C ASP A 176 1.46 6.98 -12.73
N ASP A 177 0.39 6.30 -12.36
CA ASP A 177 -0.98 6.82 -12.37
C ASP A 177 -1.35 7.67 -11.14
N GLN A 178 -0.44 7.81 -10.17
CA GLN A 178 -0.61 8.64 -8.98
C GLN A 178 -0.05 10.06 -9.17
N TYR A 179 0.64 10.31 -10.28
CA TYR A 179 1.11 11.64 -10.65
C TYR A 179 0.09 12.34 -11.56
N ALA A 180 -0.19 13.61 -11.27
CA ALA A 180 -1.09 14.41 -12.11
C ALA A 180 -0.46 14.81 -13.46
N GLU A 181 0.87 14.88 -13.51
CA GLU A 181 1.68 15.25 -14.67
C GLU A 181 2.89 14.32 -14.78
N ASP A 182 3.36 14.10 -16.01
CA ASP A 182 4.58 13.35 -16.33
C ASP A 182 5.48 14.23 -17.24
N TYR A 183 6.77 13.94 -17.28
CA TYR A 183 7.76 14.60 -18.14
C TYR A 183 8.10 13.77 -19.37
N THR A 184 7.23 12.83 -19.74
CA THR A 184 7.30 12.04 -20.97
C THR A 184 6.17 12.44 -21.90
N THR A 185 6.41 12.30 -23.21
CA THR A 185 5.43 12.70 -24.24
C THR A 185 4.24 11.74 -24.37
N GLU A 186 4.35 10.54 -23.82
CA GLU A 186 3.35 9.47 -23.85
C GLU A 186 3.46 8.65 -22.56
N THR A 187 2.36 8.00 -22.15
CA THR A 187 2.29 7.11 -20.97
C THR A 187 2.16 5.64 -21.37
N ILE A 188 2.56 4.71 -20.50
CA ILE A 188 2.34 3.28 -20.72
C ILE A 188 0.92 2.88 -20.30
N PRO A 189 0.05 2.40 -21.22
CA PRO A 189 -1.31 2.05 -20.88
C PRO A 189 -1.39 0.79 -20.01
N VAL A 190 -2.47 0.68 -19.25
CA VAL A 190 -2.89 -0.57 -18.60
C VAL A 190 -4.05 -1.13 -19.41
N VAL A 191 -3.89 -2.34 -19.93
CA VAL A 191 -4.86 -3.06 -20.74
C VAL A 191 -5.10 -4.41 -20.10
N ASP A 192 -6.32 -4.66 -19.64
CA ASP A 192 -6.71 -5.92 -18.99
C ASP A 192 -5.80 -6.35 -17.81
N GLY A 193 -5.29 -5.37 -17.06
CA GLY A 193 -4.41 -5.58 -15.91
C GLY A 193 -2.94 -5.78 -16.26
N ALA A 194 -2.55 -5.59 -17.53
CA ALA A 194 -1.18 -5.70 -18.00
C ALA A 194 -0.74 -4.44 -18.75
N SER A 195 0.57 -4.18 -18.76
CA SER A 195 1.19 -3.12 -19.56
C SER A 195 2.13 -3.73 -20.60
N PRO A 196 2.20 -3.17 -21.82
CA PRO A 196 3.15 -3.62 -22.81
C PRO A 196 4.58 -3.28 -22.39
N VAL A 197 5.52 -4.16 -22.73
CA VAL A 197 6.95 -3.84 -22.64
C VAL A 197 7.28 -2.89 -23.80
N PRO A 198 7.90 -1.72 -23.55
CA PRO A 198 8.31 -0.82 -24.62
C PRO A 198 9.30 -1.50 -25.57
N ASN A 199 9.23 -1.18 -26.86
CA ASN A 199 10.05 -1.81 -27.90
C ASN A 199 11.01 -0.84 -28.63
N GLY A 200 10.96 0.45 -28.29
CA GLY A 200 11.89 1.45 -28.78
C GLY A 200 13.28 1.34 -28.13
N PRO A 201 14.29 2.07 -28.64
CA PRO A 201 15.62 2.12 -28.03
C PRO A 201 15.60 2.60 -26.57
N GLY A 202 16.46 2.02 -25.72
CA GLY A 202 16.54 2.37 -24.31
C GLY A 202 15.26 1.99 -23.57
N LEU A 203 14.66 2.94 -22.86
CA LEU A 203 13.37 2.76 -22.17
C LEU A 203 12.15 2.92 -23.11
N GLY A 204 12.37 3.29 -24.38
CA GLY A 204 11.30 3.39 -25.38
C GLY A 204 10.43 4.64 -25.30
N PHE A 205 10.79 5.65 -24.49
CA PHE A 205 10.07 6.92 -24.37
C PHE A 205 10.99 8.13 -24.49
N THR A 206 10.46 9.21 -25.05
CA THR A 206 11.13 10.51 -25.15
C THR A 206 10.73 11.41 -23.98
N VAL A 207 11.74 12.00 -23.34
CA VAL A 207 11.58 13.03 -22.30
C VAL A 207 11.17 14.35 -22.95
N ASP A 208 10.15 14.98 -22.39
CA ASP A 208 9.81 16.37 -22.64
C ASP A 208 10.66 17.25 -21.71
N GLU A 209 11.75 17.79 -22.24
CA GLU A 209 12.73 18.60 -21.48
C GLU A 209 12.11 19.90 -20.93
N ASP A 210 11.13 20.47 -21.63
CA ASP A 210 10.44 21.68 -21.17
C ASP A 210 9.50 21.35 -20.00
N ALA A 211 8.76 20.23 -20.09
CA ALA A 211 7.94 19.73 -18.99
C ALA A 211 8.82 19.36 -17.77
N LEU A 212 9.95 18.68 -18.00
CA LEU A 212 10.89 18.33 -16.95
C LEU A 212 11.43 19.59 -16.24
N ALA A 213 11.88 20.58 -17.00
CA ALA A 213 12.37 21.85 -16.44
C ALA A 213 11.28 22.59 -15.66
N ARG A 214 10.04 22.60 -16.16
CA ARG A 214 8.89 23.18 -15.46
C ARG A 214 8.62 22.46 -14.14
N LEU A 215 8.47 21.13 -14.16
CA LEU A 215 8.19 20.32 -12.97
C LEU A 215 9.31 20.43 -11.93
N ALA A 216 10.58 20.43 -12.36
CA ALA A 216 11.73 20.63 -11.47
C ALA A 216 11.76 22.01 -10.81
N SER A 217 11.10 23.02 -11.41
CA SER A 217 10.99 24.37 -10.84
C SER A 217 9.80 24.58 -9.92
N GLN A 218 8.91 23.59 -9.79
CA GLN A 218 7.72 23.71 -8.95
C GLN A 218 8.10 23.83 -7.47
N SER A 219 7.36 24.70 -6.76
CA SER A 219 7.46 24.78 -5.30
C SER A 219 6.67 23.65 -4.66
N LEU A 220 7.20 23.11 -3.55
CA LEU A 220 6.47 22.13 -2.76
C LEU A 220 5.17 22.74 -2.23
N VAL A 221 4.08 21.98 -2.33
CA VAL A 221 2.80 22.35 -1.74
C VAL A 221 2.94 22.34 -0.22
N GLU A 222 2.66 23.48 0.43
CA GLU A 222 2.60 23.53 1.90
C GLU A 222 1.45 22.66 2.40
N ARG A 223 1.71 21.86 3.43
CA ARG A 223 0.67 21.04 4.03
C ARG A 223 -0.37 21.95 4.68
N PRO A 224 -1.68 21.75 4.43
CA PRO A 224 -2.70 22.55 5.08
C PRO A 224 -2.62 22.38 6.60
N THR A 225 -2.87 23.48 7.32
CA THR A 225 -3.07 23.42 8.77
C THR A 225 -4.31 22.58 9.04
N HIS A 226 -4.23 21.63 9.97
CA HIS A 226 -5.30 20.69 10.21
C HIS A 226 -5.28 20.11 11.62
N VAL A 227 -6.37 19.45 12.00
CA VAL A 227 -6.48 18.57 13.16
C VAL A 227 -7.06 17.22 12.73
N GLY A 228 -6.72 16.15 13.45
CA GLY A 228 -7.39 14.87 13.29
C GLY A 228 -8.60 14.77 14.21
N VAL A 229 -9.64 14.11 13.71
CA VAL A 229 -10.88 13.83 14.44
C VAL A 229 -11.11 12.32 14.45
N LEU A 230 -11.23 11.74 15.64
CA LEU A 230 -11.59 10.34 15.85
C LEU A 230 -12.90 10.24 16.61
N GLN A 231 -13.92 9.68 15.98
CA GLN A 231 -15.21 9.37 16.59
C GLN A 231 -15.28 7.88 16.91
N MET A 232 -15.48 7.55 18.18
CA MET A 232 -15.61 6.17 18.65
C MET A 232 -17.09 5.73 18.62
N PRO A 233 -17.39 4.43 18.46
CA PRO A 233 -18.77 3.92 18.38
C PRO A 233 -19.61 4.21 19.64
N GLY A 234 -18.96 4.45 20.79
CA GLY A 234 -19.63 4.85 22.03
C GLY A 234 -20.04 6.34 22.09
N GLY A 235 -19.86 7.11 21.01
CA GLY A 235 -20.24 8.53 20.91
C GLY A 235 -19.15 9.52 21.32
N ASN A 236 -18.03 9.05 21.88
CA ASN A 236 -16.90 9.91 22.24
C ASN A 236 -16.15 10.41 21.00
N THR A 237 -15.79 11.70 20.98
CA THR A 237 -14.95 12.31 19.94
C THR A 237 -13.61 12.75 20.52
N TYR A 238 -12.53 12.47 19.80
CA TYR A 238 -11.17 12.86 20.14
C TYR A 238 -10.60 13.76 19.05
N TYR A 239 -9.81 14.76 19.47
CA TYR A 239 -9.07 15.65 18.59
C TYR A 239 -7.58 15.52 18.84
N GLY A 240 -6.77 15.61 17.79
CA GLY A 240 -5.33 15.44 17.82
C GLY A 240 -4.63 16.22 16.71
N SER A 241 -3.30 16.25 16.72
CA SER A 241 -2.51 17.04 15.75
C SER A 241 -2.62 16.54 14.32
N SER A 242 -3.03 15.28 14.13
CA SER A 242 -3.38 14.66 12.86
C SER A 242 -4.20 13.38 13.16
N TYR A 243 -4.30 12.45 12.20
CA TYR A 243 -4.96 11.17 12.38
C TYR A 243 -4.64 10.51 13.74
N ILE A 244 -5.69 10.07 14.42
CA ILE A 244 -5.61 9.43 15.74
C ILE A 244 -5.95 7.97 15.58
N SER A 245 -5.08 7.10 16.08
CA SER A 245 -5.32 5.67 16.11
C SER A 245 -6.24 5.31 17.28
N PRO A 246 -7.33 4.53 17.09
CA PRO A 246 -8.11 3.97 18.19
C PRO A 246 -7.23 3.21 19.18
N THR A 247 -6.21 2.47 18.69
CA THR A 247 -5.23 1.76 19.51
C THR A 247 -4.50 2.68 20.48
N SER A 248 -4.18 3.92 20.06
CA SER A 248 -3.53 4.89 20.96
C SER A 248 -4.44 5.41 22.09
N ILE A 249 -5.76 5.25 21.94
CA ILE A 249 -6.76 5.67 22.92
C ILE A 249 -7.16 4.50 23.83
N THR A 250 -7.38 3.32 23.25
CA THR A 250 -7.96 2.16 23.94
C THR A 250 -6.90 1.17 24.44
N GLY A 251 -5.69 1.19 23.84
CA GLY A 251 -4.69 0.15 24.02
C GLY A 251 -5.03 -1.18 23.35
N HIS A 252 -6.18 -1.28 22.66
CA HIS A 252 -6.56 -2.47 21.91
C HIS A 252 -5.72 -2.59 20.64
N GLN A 253 -5.36 -3.82 20.28
CA GLN A 253 -4.67 -4.10 19.02
C GLN A 253 -5.58 -3.77 17.83
N GLU A 254 -4.97 -3.55 16.66
CA GLU A 254 -5.72 -3.27 15.44
C GLU A 254 -6.72 -4.39 15.12
N GLY A 255 -7.85 -4.01 14.51
CA GLY A 255 -8.92 -4.95 14.15
C GLY A 255 -9.88 -5.27 15.30
N VAL A 256 -9.56 -4.92 16.56
CA VAL A 256 -10.45 -5.12 17.71
C VAL A 256 -11.56 -4.07 17.76
N ASP A 257 -11.19 -2.78 17.79
CA ASP A 257 -12.18 -1.70 17.78
C ASP A 257 -12.77 -1.57 16.38
N ARG A 258 -14.10 -1.46 16.27
CA ARG A 258 -14.86 -1.45 15.02
C ARG A 258 -15.83 -0.26 14.99
N GLY A 259 -16.19 0.20 13.80
CA GLY A 259 -17.22 1.24 13.65
C GLY A 259 -16.82 2.62 14.16
N PHE A 260 -15.52 2.85 14.35
CA PHE A 260 -14.96 4.19 14.58
C PHE A 260 -14.80 4.93 13.25
N ARG A 261 -14.73 6.26 13.30
CA ARG A 261 -14.47 7.12 12.14
C ARG A 261 -13.29 8.03 12.41
N SER A 262 -12.35 8.05 11.48
CA SER A 262 -11.20 8.93 11.52
C SER A 262 -11.20 9.84 10.30
N SER A 263 -10.99 11.13 10.51
CA SER A 263 -10.95 12.14 9.46
C SER A 263 -9.96 13.26 9.79
N ILE A 264 -9.59 14.03 8.77
CA ILE A 264 -8.84 15.27 8.91
C ILE A 264 -9.81 16.43 8.73
N TRP A 265 -9.76 17.37 9.66
CA TRP A 265 -10.41 18.67 9.55
C TRP A 265 -9.32 19.70 9.23
N GLU A 266 -9.32 20.19 8.00
CA GLU A 266 -8.42 21.26 7.55
C GLU A 266 -8.95 22.63 8.00
N ASP A 267 -8.04 23.59 8.18
CA ASP A 267 -8.37 24.95 8.60
C ASP A 267 -9.36 25.60 7.63
N ASP A 268 -10.59 25.74 8.08
CA ASP A 268 -11.70 26.36 7.35
C ASP A 268 -11.90 27.84 7.72
N GLY A 269 -11.00 28.41 8.53
CA GLY A 269 -11.07 29.77 9.03
C GLY A 269 -12.11 29.98 10.15
N SER A 270 -12.75 28.92 10.65
CA SER A 270 -13.74 29.04 11.71
C SER A 270 -13.13 29.28 13.09
N ALA A 271 -13.89 29.98 13.95
CA ALA A 271 -13.51 30.16 15.35
C ALA A 271 -13.46 28.83 16.12
N GLU A 272 -14.25 27.85 15.69
CA GLU A 272 -14.25 26.50 16.27
C GLU A 272 -12.95 25.77 15.94
N PHE A 273 -12.52 25.80 14.67
CA PHE A 273 -11.24 25.22 14.26
C PHE A 273 -10.09 25.82 15.05
N ALA A 274 -10.01 27.16 15.10
CA ALA A 274 -8.94 27.86 15.83
C ALA A 274 -8.89 27.44 17.31
N LYS A 275 -10.05 27.34 17.97
CA LYS A 275 -10.15 26.90 19.36
C LYS A 275 -9.68 25.45 19.55
N VAL A 276 -10.13 24.53 18.69
CA VAL A 276 -9.76 23.11 18.76
C VAL A 276 -8.28 22.93 18.47
N HIS A 277 -7.77 23.55 17.41
CA HIS A 277 -6.36 23.50 17.02
C HIS A 277 -5.44 24.08 18.10
N ASP A 278 -5.78 25.21 18.71
CA ASP A 278 -5.01 25.78 19.83
C ASP A 278 -5.02 24.87 21.06
N ARG A 279 -6.13 24.18 21.32
CA ARG A 279 -6.22 23.21 22.41
C ARG A 279 -5.39 21.97 22.12
N VAL A 280 -5.46 21.41 20.91
CA VAL A 280 -4.62 20.30 20.46
C VAL A 280 -3.13 20.64 20.63
N LYS A 281 -2.71 21.86 20.24
CA LYS A 281 -1.33 22.32 20.41
C LYS A 281 -0.85 22.34 21.86
N LYS A 282 -1.75 22.61 22.81
CA LYS A 282 -1.43 22.72 24.24
C LYS A 282 -1.51 21.38 24.97
N GLU A 283 -2.52 20.57 24.67
CA GLU A 283 -2.87 19.36 25.42
C GLU A 283 -2.46 18.07 24.70
N GLY A 284 -2.12 18.14 23.41
CA GLY A 284 -1.97 16.97 22.56
C GLY A 284 -3.33 16.41 22.16
N VAL A 285 -3.55 15.12 22.41
CA VAL A 285 -4.84 14.48 22.13
C VAL A 285 -5.81 14.73 23.28
N PHE A 286 -7.00 15.23 22.99
CA PHE A 286 -8.06 15.44 24.00
C PHE A 286 -9.41 14.88 23.53
N ARG A 287 -10.28 14.56 24.48
CA ARG A 287 -11.67 14.11 24.24
C ARG A 287 -12.63 15.28 24.43
N THR A 288 -13.69 15.35 23.64
CA THR A 288 -14.83 16.25 23.94
C THR A 288 -15.46 15.89 25.27
N ASP A 289 -15.88 16.93 26.00
CA ASP A 289 -16.63 16.78 27.25
C ASP A 289 -18.06 16.29 26.99
#